data_AF-A0AAW2PFL5-F1
#
_entry.id   AF-A0AAW2PFL5-F1
#
_cell.length_a   1.000
_cell.length_b   1.000
_cell.length_c   1.000
_cell.angle_alpha   90.00
_cell.angle_beta   90.00
_cell.angle_gamma   90.00
#
_symmetry.space_group_name_H-M   'P 1'
#
loop_
_entity.id
_entity.type
_entity.pdbx_description
1 polymer ?
#
loop_
_entity_poly.entity_id
_entity_poly.type
_entity_poly.pdbx_seq_one_letter_code
_entity_poly.pdbx_strand_id
1 'polypeptide(L)'
;MAAETSGTGGTAANEQTQLDMDFLQHMEENTQREITSVSQGSQSVVTYFTRLKMLWDELACLMPTHGCSCGLCICGYGKLNAEAHTLNQLMQFFMGLNDGYDHLRDQIFVMEPLPSVNKAYSSG
;
A
#
# COMPACT_ATOMS: atom_id res chain seq x y z
N MET A 1 25.29 -24.40 -49.91
CA MET A 1 24.64 -25.22 -48.87
C MET A 1 24.28 -24.26 -47.75
N ALA A 2 23.02 -23.83 -47.72
CA ALA A 2 22.51 -22.83 -46.79
C ALA A 2 21.50 -23.50 -45.85
N ALA A 3 21.59 -23.19 -44.56
CA ALA A 3 20.51 -22.61 -43.77
C ALA A 3 20.90 -22.70 -42.28
N GLU A 4 21.24 -21.54 -41.73
CA GLU A 4 21.31 -21.31 -40.29
C GLU A 4 19.88 -21.25 -39.75
N THR A 5 19.58 -22.05 -38.73
CA THR A 5 18.31 -21.99 -37.99
C THR A 5 18.39 -20.85 -36.97
N SER A 6 17.75 -19.72 -37.26
CA SER A 6 17.56 -18.62 -36.32
C SER A 6 16.34 -18.89 -35.42
N GLY A 7 16.58 -18.98 -34.11
CA GLY A 7 15.57 -19.26 -33.10
C GLY A 7 14.63 -18.06 -32.86
N THR A 8 13.32 -18.33 -32.90
CA THR A 8 12.22 -17.39 -32.68
C THR A 8 11.63 -17.48 -31.26
N GLY A 9 12.44 -17.83 -30.25
CA GLY A 9 11.95 -18.11 -28.89
C GLY A 9 11.83 -16.93 -27.91
N GLY A 10 12.31 -15.73 -28.28
CA GLY A 10 12.52 -14.64 -27.31
C GLY A 10 11.40 -13.60 -27.15
N THR A 11 10.47 -13.47 -28.10
CA THR A 11 9.52 -12.35 -28.13
C THR A 11 8.28 -12.58 -27.26
N ALA A 12 7.65 -13.75 -27.33
CA ALA A 12 6.39 -14.00 -26.64
C ALA A 12 6.51 -14.02 -25.09
N ALA A 13 7.64 -14.50 -24.55
CA ALA A 13 7.86 -14.54 -23.10
C ALA A 13 8.06 -13.14 -22.50
N ASN A 14 8.74 -12.24 -23.22
CA ASN A 14 8.94 -10.86 -22.80
C ASN A 14 7.63 -10.06 -22.92
N GLU A 15 6.83 -10.35 -23.95
CA GLU A 15 5.52 -9.72 -24.16
C GLU A 15 4.49 -10.16 -23.11
N GLN A 16 4.47 -11.45 -22.74
CA GLN A 16 3.65 -11.95 -21.63
C GLN A 16 4.08 -11.33 -20.30
N THR A 17 5.38 -11.26 -20.02
CA THR A 17 5.90 -10.64 -18.80
C THR A 17 5.54 -9.16 -18.72
N GLN A 18 5.58 -8.44 -19.86
CA GLN A 18 5.16 -7.03 -19.92
C GLN A 18 3.67 -6.86 -19.64
N LEU A 19 2.82 -7.70 -20.23
CA LEU A 19 1.38 -7.68 -19.97
C LEU A 19 1.03 -7.99 -18.51
N ASP A 20 1.75 -8.95 -17.90
CA ASP A 20 1.57 -9.28 -16.48
C ASP A 20 1.95 -8.09 -15.57
N MET A 21 3.05 -7.38 -15.89
CA MET A 21 3.47 -6.17 -15.17
C MET A 21 2.49 -5.00 -15.35
N ASP A 22 1.99 -4.78 -16.58
CA ASP A 22 1.00 -3.74 -16.85
C ASP A 22 -0.32 -4.02 -16.12
N PHE A 23 -0.73 -5.29 -16.05
CA PHE A 23 -1.91 -5.71 -15.29
C PHE A 23 -1.75 -5.47 -13.79
N LEU A 24 -0.59 -5.82 -13.21
CA LEU A 24 -0.28 -5.56 -11.80
C LEU A 24 -0.29 -4.06 -11.49
N GLN A 25 0.31 -3.24 -12.35
CA GLN A 25 0.33 -1.78 -12.20
C GLN A 25 -1.10 -1.21 -12.21
N HIS A 26 -1.96 -1.68 -13.13
CA HIS A 26 -3.33 -1.22 -13.20
C HIS A 26 -4.16 -1.61 -11.96
N MET A 27 -3.92 -2.81 -11.42
CA MET A 27 -4.55 -3.24 -10.17
C MET A 27 -4.09 -2.38 -9.00
N GLU A 28 -2.78 -2.10 -8.88
CA GLU A 28 -2.22 -1.24 -7.82
C GLU A 28 -2.89 0.15 -7.84
N GLU A 29 -2.99 0.76 -9.02
CA GLU A 29 -3.64 2.06 -9.19
C GLU A 29 -5.13 2.03 -8.85
N ASN A 30 -5.82 0.92 -9.12
CA ASN A 30 -7.22 0.77 -8.73
C ASN A 30 -7.37 0.67 -7.21
N THR A 31 -6.60 -0.21 -6.56
CA THR A 31 -6.62 -0.36 -5.10
C THR A 31 -6.26 0.96 -4.40
N GLN A 32 -5.26 1.69 -4.92
CA GLN A 32 -4.88 2.99 -4.39
C GLN A 32 -6.00 4.04 -4.53
N ARG A 33 -6.73 4.04 -5.65
CA ARG A 33 -7.91 4.90 -5.84
C ARG A 33 -9.02 4.55 -4.85
N GLU A 34 -9.30 3.26 -4.65
CA GLU A 34 -10.30 2.81 -3.68
C GLU A 34 -9.96 3.27 -2.27
N ILE A 35 -8.70 3.11 -1.84
CA ILE A 35 -8.19 3.61 -0.55
C ILE A 35 -8.44 5.11 -0.39
N THR A 36 -8.19 5.92 -1.41
CA THR A 36 -8.42 7.37 -1.31
C THR A 36 -9.89 7.77 -1.27
N SER A 37 -10.78 6.89 -1.75
CA SER A 37 -12.22 7.15 -1.82
C SER A 37 -12.98 6.68 -0.59
N VAL A 38 -12.40 5.78 0.21
CA VAL A 38 -13.10 5.16 1.33
C VAL A 38 -13.21 6.11 2.51
N SER A 39 -14.42 6.23 3.05
CA SER A 39 -14.73 7.00 4.25
C SER A 39 -15.66 6.21 5.16
N GLN A 40 -15.70 6.57 6.44
CA GLN A 40 -16.55 5.94 7.44
C GLN A 40 -18.03 6.13 7.09
N GLY A 41 -18.42 7.36 6.74
CA GLY A 41 -19.81 7.73 6.55
C GLY A 41 -20.64 7.39 7.79
N SER A 42 -21.71 6.61 7.60
CA SER A 42 -22.60 6.12 8.67
C SER A 42 -22.18 4.76 9.26
N GLN A 43 -21.08 4.16 8.81
CA GLN A 43 -20.59 2.88 9.34
C GLN A 43 -19.91 3.06 10.70
N SER A 44 -19.80 1.96 11.46
CA SER A 44 -18.96 1.94 12.65
C SER A 44 -17.48 2.11 12.26
N VAL A 45 -16.66 2.61 13.20
CA VAL A 45 -15.21 2.73 13.00
C VAL A 45 -14.57 1.37 12.75
N VAL A 46 -15.05 0.31 13.40
CA VAL A 46 -14.55 -1.05 13.21
C VAL A 46 -14.77 -1.52 11.78
N THR A 47 -15.98 -1.33 11.24
CA THR A 47 -16.29 -1.73 9.85
C THR A 47 -15.47 -0.92 8.85
N TYR A 48 -15.36 0.39 9.07
CA TYR A 48 -14.53 1.27 8.24
C TYR A 48 -13.05 0.84 8.25
N PHE A 49 -12.46 0.67 9.44
CA PHE A 49 -11.07 0.25 9.61
C PHE A 49 -10.81 -1.12 8.98
N THR A 50 -11.73 -2.07 9.14
CA THR A 50 -11.59 -3.40 8.56
C THR A 50 -11.53 -3.34 7.03
N ARG A 51 -12.39 -2.54 6.40
CA ARG A 51 -12.38 -2.36 4.94
C ARG A 51 -11.09 -1.70 4.47
N LEU A 52 -10.66 -0.65 5.16
CA LEU A 52 -9.42 0.06 4.85
C LEU A 52 -8.19 -0.85 4.99
N LYS A 53 -8.17 -1.69 6.04
CA LYS A 53 -7.12 -2.69 6.24
C LYS A 53 -7.06 -3.74 5.12
N MET A 54 -8.21 -4.24 4.68
CA MET A 54 -8.26 -5.20 3.56
C MET A 54 -7.64 -4.60 2.29
N LEU A 55 -7.94 -3.33 1.98
CA LEU A 55 -7.36 -2.64 0.84
C LEU A 55 -5.84 -2.43 0.99
N TRP A 56 -5.36 -2.12 2.20
CA TRP A 56 -3.93 -2.03 2.46
C TRP A 56 -3.21 -3.38 2.31
N ASP A 57 -3.82 -4.45 2.80
CA ASP A 57 -3.28 -5.81 2.68
C ASP A 57 -3.24 -6.24 1.19
N GLU A 58 -4.26 -5.87 0.40
CA GLU A 58 -4.30 -6.07 -1.05
C GLU A 58 -3.20 -5.27 -1.76
N LEU A 59 -3.06 -3.97 -1.47
CA LEU A 59 -2.02 -3.12 -2.04
C LEU A 59 -0.62 -3.64 -1.70
N ALA A 60 -0.42 -4.16 -0.48
CA ALA A 60 0.85 -4.77 -0.07
C ALA A 60 1.16 -6.07 -0.85
N CYS A 61 0.14 -6.82 -1.27
CA CYS A 61 0.33 -7.98 -2.15
C CYS A 61 0.73 -7.56 -3.58
N LEU A 62 0.21 -6.43 -4.05
CA LEU A 62 0.47 -5.88 -5.39
C LEU A 62 1.82 -5.16 -5.51
N MET A 63 2.32 -4.62 -4.41
CA MET A 63 3.64 -3.99 -4.32
C MET A 63 4.63 -4.93 -3.61
N PRO A 64 5.14 -5.98 -4.27
CA PRO A 64 6.23 -6.76 -3.70
C PRO A 64 7.40 -5.81 -3.51
N THR A 65 7.74 -5.53 -2.25
CA THR A 65 8.87 -4.65 -1.94
C THR A 65 10.09 -5.18 -2.67
N HIS A 66 10.59 -4.44 -3.66
CA HIS A 66 11.92 -4.64 -4.20
C HIS A 66 12.89 -4.29 -3.07
N GLY A 67 13.09 -5.27 -2.18
CA GLY A 67 14.09 -5.17 -1.14
C GLY A 67 15.42 -4.86 -1.82
N CYS A 68 16.25 -4.05 -1.17
CA CYS A 68 17.64 -3.94 -1.60
C CYS A 68 18.20 -5.36 -1.77
N SER A 69 18.79 -5.66 -2.92
CA SER A 69 19.43 -6.95 -3.19
C SER A 69 20.57 -7.24 -2.22
N CYS A 70 20.98 -6.24 -1.45
CA CYS A 70 21.83 -6.41 -0.30
C CYS A 70 21.03 -7.13 0.81
N GLY A 71 21.17 -8.46 0.89
CA GLY A 71 20.51 -9.33 1.87
C GLY A 71 20.73 -9.00 3.36
N LEU A 72 21.35 -7.85 3.67
CA LEU A 72 21.65 -7.28 4.98
C LEU A 72 21.62 -5.73 4.91
N CYS A 73 20.60 -5.07 4.35
CA CYS A 73 20.62 -3.60 4.17
C CYS A 73 20.73 -2.84 5.50
N ILE A 74 21.95 -2.40 5.84
CA ILE A 74 22.26 -1.47 6.95
C ILE A 74 21.88 -0.03 6.57
N CYS A 75 21.44 0.18 5.34
CA CYS A 75 21.06 1.47 4.75
C CYS A 75 19.86 2.16 5.44
N GLY A 76 19.13 1.47 6.31
CA GLY A 76 17.93 1.99 6.98
C GLY A 76 16.69 2.15 6.08
N TYR A 77 16.80 1.92 4.76
CA TYR A 77 15.71 2.09 3.79
C TYR A 77 14.44 1.31 4.17
N GLY A 78 14.58 0.03 4.55
CA GLY A 78 13.43 -0.78 4.94
C GLY A 78 12.69 -0.21 6.18
N LYS A 79 13.45 0.34 7.14
CA LYS A 79 12.88 0.98 8.32
C LYS A 79 12.16 2.28 7.97
N LEU A 80 12.81 3.16 7.20
CA LEU A 80 12.22 4.43 6.74
C LEU A 80 10.96 4.19 5.91
N ASN A 81 10.98 3.19 5.02
CA ASN A 81 9.83 2.82 4.21
C ASN A 81 8.67 2.32 5.08
N ALA A 82 8.95 1.46 6.07
CA ALA A 82 7.93 0.99 7.01
C ALA A 82 7.32 2.13 7.87
N GLU A 83 8.13 3.08 8.31
CA GLU A 83 7.67 4.27 9.04
C GLU A 83 6.79 5.16 8.14
N ALA A 84 7.21 5.42 6.90
CA ALA A 84 6.42 6.17 5.92
C ALA A 84 5.09 5.49 5.59
N HIS A 85 5.08 4.16 5.41
CA HIS A 85 3.85 3.39 5.22
C HIS A 85 2.91 3.51 6.43
N THR A 86 3.45 3.39 7.65
CA THR A 86 2.65 3.53 8.88
C THR A 86 2.02 4.91 8.96
N LEU A 87 2.77 5.96 8.64
CA LEU A 87 2.28 7.33 8.63
C LEU A 87 1.18 7.55 7.58
N ASN A 88 1.38 7.04 6.37
CA ASN A 88 0.38 7.14 5.30
C ASN A 88 -0.93 6.45 5.67
N GLN A 89 -0.86 5.25 6.25
CA GLN A 89 -2.06 4.53 6.71
C GLN A 89 -2.77 5.29 7.83
N LEU A 90 -2.02 5.90 8.75
CA LEU A 90 -2.57 6.74 9.81
C LEU A 90 -3.33 7.93 9.23
N MET A 91 -2.70 8.67 8.31
CA MET A 91 -3.32 9.82 7.65
C MET A 91 -4.58 9.43 6.88
N GLN A 92 -4.54 8.34 6.11
CA GLN A 92 -5.70 7.84 5.37
C GLN A 92 -6.87 7.46 6.29
N PHE A 93 -6.58 6.79 7.41
CA PHE A 93 -7.59 6.47 8.41
C PHE A 93 -8.24 7.75 8.97
N PHE A 94 -7.45 8.74 9.39
CA PHE A 94 -7.99 9.99 9.94
C PHE A 94 -8.77 10.81 8.93
N MET A 95 -8.31 10.91 7.69
CA MET A 95 -9.00 11.66 6.65
C MET A 95 -10.37 11.06 6.32
N GLY A 96 -10.55 9.75 6.44
CA GLY A 96 -11.82 9.09 6.14
C GLY A 96 -12.79 8.97 7.33
N LEU A 97 -12.38 9.26 8.57
CA LEU A 97 -13.31 9.30 9.71
C LEU A 97 -14.40 10.36 9.53
N ASN A 98 -15.55 10.17 10.17
CA ASN A 98 -16.60 11.19 10.18
C ASN A 98 -16.37 12.25 11.28
N ASP A 99 -17.14 13.33 11.22
CA ASP A 99 -17.00 14.51 12.09
C ASP A 99 -17.17 14.20 13.59
N GLY A 100 -17.76 13.04 13.93
CA GLY A 100 -17.87 12.57 15.31
C GLY A 100 -16.51 12.28 15.98
N TYR A 101 -15.43 12.22 15.20
CA TYR A 101 -14.07 11.92 15.67
C TYR A 101 -13.09 13.07 15.43
N ASP A 102 -13.57 14.28 15.16
CA ASP A 102 -12.71 15.46 14.90
C ASP A 102 -11.71 15.73 16.04
N HIS A 103 -12.13 15.52 17.30
CA HIS A 103 -11.25 15.65 18.46
C HIS A 103 -10.02 14.71 18.41
N LEU A 104 -10.15 13.50 17.83
CA LEU A 104 -9.03 12.56 17.71
C LEU A 104 -8.04 12.98 16.62
N ARG A 105 -8.51 13.68 15.57
CA ARG A 105 -7.63 14.26 14.54
C ARG A 105 -6.69 15.29 15.16
N ASP A 106 -7.20 16.12 16.06
CA ASP A 106 -6.43 17.16 16.75
C ASP A 106 -5.38 16.59 17.73
N GLN A 107 -5.68 15.49 18.41
CA GLN A 107 -4.74 14.88 19.36
C GLN A 107 -3.53 14.21 18.71
N ILE A 108 -3.67 13.73 17.47
CA ILE A 108 -2.61 12.94 16.83
C ILE A 108 -1.54 13.81 16.20
N PHE A 109 -1.87 15.03 15.77
CA PHE A 109 -0.87 16.03 15.38
C PHE A 109 0.06 16.45 16.54
N VAL A 110 -0.28 16.14 17.79
CA VAL A 110 0.45 16.55 18.99
C VAL A 110 1.24 15.40 19.63
N MET A 111 1.11 14.15 19.13
CA MET A 111 1.82 12.99 19.68
C MET A 111 3.12 12.70 18.91
N GLU A 112 4.26 12.85 19.59
CA GLU A 112 5.57 12.45 19.06
C GLU A 112 6.19 11.32 19.91
N PRO A 113 6.53 10.16 19.33
CA PRO A 113 6.34 9.77 17.92
C PRO A 113 4.87 9.42 17.60
N LEU A 114 4.47 9.61 16.33
CA LEU A 114 3.11 9.33 15.86
C LEU A 114 2.72 7.86 16.14
N PRO A 115 1.52 7.61 16.69
CA PRO A 115 1.07 6.26 16.99
C PRO A 115 0.84 5.46 15.70
N SER A 116 1.04 4.14 15.75
CA SER A 116 0.58 3.26 14.67
C SER A 116 -0.95 3.25 14.59
N VAL A 117 -1.51 2.86 13.43
CA VAL A 117 -2.97 2.79 13.26
C VAL A 117 -3.64 1.89 14.30
N ASN A 118 -3.00 0.77 14.66
CA ASN A 118 -3.51 -0.13 15.70
C ASN A 118 -3.61 0.57 17.06
N LYS A 119 -2.64 1.42 17.41
CA LYS A 119 -2.64 2.17 18.68
C LYS A 119 -3.68 3.30 18.66
N ALA A 120 -3.84 3.97 17.50
CA ALA A 120 -4.90 4.95 17.30
C ALA A 120 -6.29 4.33 17.42
N TYR A 121 -6.52 3.17 16.79
CA TYR A 121 -7.77 2.42 16.87
C TYR A 121 -8.14 2.04 18.32
N SER A 122 -7.17 1.68 19.15
CA SER A 122 -7.43 1.30 20.56
C SER A 122 -7.60 2.47 21.53
N SER A 123 -7.42 3.73 21.08
CA SER A 123 -7.47 4.92 21.94
C SER A 123 -8.79 5.71 21.85
N GLY A 124 -9.70 5.30 20.96
CA GLY A 124 -11.07 5.83 20.83
C GLY A 124 -12.10 4.77 21.18
#